data_AF-A0A1G5A4M3-F1
#
_entry.id   AF-A0A1G5A4M3-F1
#
_cell.length_a   1.000
_cell.length_b   1.000
_cell.length_c   1.000
_cell.angle_alpha   90.00
_cell.angle_beta   90.00
_cell.angle_gamma   90.00
#
_symmetry.space_group_name_H-M   'P 1'
#
loop_
_entity.id
_entity.type
_entity.pdbx_description
1 polymer ?
#
loop_
_entity_poly.entity_id
_entity_poly.type
_entity_poly.pdbx_seq_one_letter_code
_entity_poly.pdbx_strand_id
1 'polypeptide(L)'
;MKFGTPSAALACTVPLALVAGCAYLSPAAPVDAPPAPPPPPVVSKDGLAPITDEQVERIREAISGKAPSPAVGKVVRSASPTIESFVRAEGCITARNGAVLNPFAAPGRLFDGTGFQGGPMSEMQYHDKTACVTVKRIQNWKMVSPKLLRFDVVYVGDDGEERAIKRHELMRQPKGGWLFTR
;
A
#
# COMPACT_ATOMS: atom_id res chain seq x y z
N MET A 1 21.45 -38.48 -47.70
CA MET A 1 22.79 -39.07 -47.50
C MET A 1 23.40 -38.34 -46.30
N LYS A 2 23.95 -38.91 -45.24
CA LYS A 2 24.31 -40.28 -44.87
C LYS A 2 24.53 -40.26 -43.33
N PHE A 3 24.15 -41.34 -42.65
CA PHE A 3 24.26 -41.59 -41.21
C PHE A 3 25.73 -41.66 -40.73
N GLY A 4 25.94 -41.48 -39.41
CA GLY A 4 27.23 -41.74 -38.78
C GLY A 4 27.17 -41.89 -37.26
N THR A 5 26.63 -43.01 -36.78
CA THR A 5 27.07 -43.65 -35.53
C THR A 5 28.06 -44.77 -35.91
N PRO A 6 29.00 -45.14 -35.04
CA PRO A 6 28.90 -46.51 -34.52
C PRO A 6 29.28 -46.69 -33.03
N SER A 7 28.66 -47.72 -32.46
CA SER A 7 28.90 -48.33 -31.14
C SER A 7 29.97 -49.44 -31.20
N ALA A 8 30.60 -49.75 -30.05
CA ALA A 8 30.95 -51.08 -29.50
C ALA A 8 31.97 -50.86 -28.36
N ALA A 9 31.89 -51.31 -27.09
CA ALA A 9 31.37 -52.47 -26.36
C ALA A 9 32.51 -53.33 -25.75
N LEU A 10 32.23 -53.94 -24.59
CA LEU A 10 33.00 -54.90 -23.74
C LEU A 10 33.94 -54.29 -22.68
N ALA A 11 34.13 -54.84 -21.48
CA ALA A 11 33.40 -55.66 -20.51
C ALA A 11 34.36 -55.90 -19.31
N CYS A 12 33.84 -56.39 -18.18
CA CYS A 12 34.55 -56.89 -16.98
C CYS A 12 35.15 -55.80 -16.05
N THR A 13 35.07 -55.82 -14.72
CA THR A 13 34.72 -56.84 -13.71
C THR A 13 34.57 -56.11 -12.36
N VAL A 14 33.71 -56.62 -11.48
CA VAL A 14 33.40 -56.10 -10.13
C VAL A 14 34.55 -56.39 -9.15
N PRO A 15 34.77 -55.56 -8.12
CA PRO A 15 34.58 -56.10 -6.77
C PRO A 15 33.79 -55.18 -5.84
N LEU A 16 33.02 -55.85 -4.97
CA LEU A 16 32.28 -55.31 -3.84
C LEU A 16 33.17 -54.44 -2.95
N ALA A 17 32.67 -53.28 -2.56
CA ALA A 17 33.05 -52.62 -1.32
C ALA A 17 31.76 -52.27 -0.55
N LEU A 18 31.51 -53.04 0.50
CA LEU A 18 30.54 -52.74 1.55
C LEU A 18 30.90 -51.38 2.18
N VAL A 19 30.11 -50.35 1.88
CA VAL A 19 30.06 -49.15 2.71
C VAL A 19 28.78 -49.23 3.53
N ALA A 20 28.96 -49.48 4.81
CA ALA A 20 27.92 -49.49 5.83
C ALA A 20 27.05 -48.23 5.69
N GLY A 21 25.79 -48.44 5.31
CA GLY A 21 24.80 -47.39 5.29
C GLY A 21 24.57 -46.89 6.70
N CYS A 22 25.10 -45.70 6.99
CA CYS A 22 24.58 -44.90 8.10
C CYS A 22 23.15 -44.53 7.74
N ALA A 23 22.20 -45.20 8.39
CA ALA A 23 20.82 -44.78 8.40
C ALA A 23 20.76 -43.37 9.01
N TYR A 24 20.66 -42.35 8.16
CA TYR A 24 20.20 -41.05 8.59
C TYR A 24 18.71 -41.19 8.89
N LEU A 25 18.42 -41.50 10.15
CA LEU A 25 17.13 -41.21 10.77
C LEU A 25 16.90 -39.71 10.63
N SER A 26 16.14 -39.30 9.61
CA SER A 26 15.52 -37.97 9.60
C SER A 26 14.55 -37.91 10.77
N PRO A 27 14.74 -37.02 11.76
CA PRO A 27 13.66 -36.74 12.69
C PRO A 27 12.53 -36.06 11.92
N ALA A 28 11.34 -36.64 12.00
CA ALA A 28 10.12 -36.07 11.47
C ALA A 28 9.97 -34.62 11.98
N ALA A 29 9.74 -33.68 11.05
CA ALA A 29 9.38 -32.32 11.41
C ALA A 29 8.13 -32.36 12.31
N PRO A 30 8.12 -31.67 13.46
CA PRO A 30 6.92 -31.60 14.28
C PRO A 30 5.81 -30.90 13.50
N VAL A 31 4.65 -31.56 13.50
CA VAL A 31 3.40 -31.16 12.88
C VAL A 31 2.88 -29.87 13.52
N ASP A 32 2.55 -28.90 12.66
CA ASP A 32 1.60 -27.78 12.83
C ASP A 32 1.39 -27.23 14.24
N ALA A 33 2.26 -26.29 14.64
CA ALA A 33 1.82 -25.24 15.55
C ALA A 33 0.99 -24.22 14.75
N PRO A 34 -0.22 -23.82 15.21
CA PRO A 34 -0.94 -22.73 14.58
C PRO A 34 -0.06 -21.48 14.55
N PRO A 35 -0.07 -20.69 13.44
CA PRO A 35 0.74 -19.49 13.34
C PRO A 35 0.42 -18.58 14.53
N ALA A 36 1.46 -18.13 15.22
CA ALA A 36 1.32 -17.18 16.32
C ALA A 36 0.48 -15.97 15.84
N PRO A 37 -0.43 -15.45 16.67
CA PRO A 37 -1.19 -14.25 16.32
C PRO A 37 -0.20 -13.14 15.96
N PRO A 38 -0.46 -12.36 14.89
CA PRO A 38 0.43 -11.29 14.48
C PRO A 38 0.66 -10.33 15.66
N PRO A 39 1.87 -9.79 15.83
CA PRO A 39 2.14 -8.82 16.88
C PRO A 39 1.18 -7.62 16.73
N PRO A 40 0.79 -6.97 17.84
CA PRO A 40 -0.09 -5.82 17.77
C PRO A 40 0.50 -4.75 16.84
N PRO A 41 -0.33 -4.06 16.04
CA PRO A 41 0.14 -3.03 15.11
C PRO A 41 0.88 -1.94 15.89
N VAL A 42 2.19 -1.78 15.62
CA VAL A 42 3.00 -0.75 16.27
C VAL A 42 2.66 0.58 15.61
N VAL A 43 1.91 1.42 16.34
CA VAL A 43 1.68 2.81 15.95
C VAL A 43 3.04 3.53 15.93
N SER A 44 3.35 4.19 14.82
CA SER A 44 4.59 4.93 14.67
C SER A 44 4.68 6.05 15.71
N LYS A 45 5.91 6.51 15.99
CA LYS A 45 6.14 7.68 16.86
C LYS A 45 5.35 8.93 16.42
N ASP A 46 5.06 9.01 15.13
CA ASP A 46 4.34 10.13 14.52
C ASP A 46 2.81 9.99 14.64
N GLY A 47 2.31 8.88 15.20
CA GLY A 47 0.88 8.64 15.41
C GLY A 47 0.17 8.05 14.20
N LEU A 48 0.90 7.27 13.38
CA LEU A 48 0.35 6.54 12.23
C LEU A 48 0.24 5.05 12.54
N ALA A 49 -0.90 4.45 12.24
CA ALA A 49 -1.04 3.00 12.14
C ALA A 49 -0.12 2.43 11.05
N PRO A 50 0.36 1.18 11.19
CA PRO A 50 1.08 0.51 10.12
C PRO A 50 0.16 0.25 8.93
N ILE A 51 0.61 0.61 7.73
CA ILE A 51 -0.07 0.31 6.47
C ILE A 51 0.47 -0.99 5.86
N THR A 52 -0.40 -1.80 5.25
CA THR A 52 -0.01 -3.02 4.53
C THR A 52 0.30 -2.76 3.06
N ASP A 53 1.10 -3.61 2.42
CA ASP A 53 1.37 -3.51 0.98
C ASP A 53 0.10 -3.60 0.13
N GLU A 54 -0.87 -4.42 0.56
CA GLU A 54 -2.17 -4.54 -0.09
C GLU A 54 -2.95 -3.22 -0.07
N GLN A 55 -2.94 -2.50 1.06
CA GLN A 55 -3.58 -1.18 1.15
C GLN A 55 -2.91 -0.17 0.23
N VAL A 56 -1.59 -0.26 0.09
CA VAL A 56 -0.80 0.61 -0.79
C VAL A 56 -1.14 0.35 -2.25
N GLU A 57 -1.22 -0.91 -2.67
CA GLU A 57 -1.64 -1.27 -4.03
C GLU A 57 -3.06 -0.80 -4.31
N ARG A 58 -3.99 -0.95 -3.37
CA ARG A 58 -5.35 -0.39 -3.51
C ARG A 58 -5.36 1.12 -3.73
N ILE A 59 -4.48 1.86 -3.04
CA ILE A 59 -4.33 3.30 -3.26
C ILE A 59 -3.84 3.58 -4.70
N ARG A 60 -2.82 2.85 -5.17
CA ARG A 60 -2.26 3.01 -6.53
C ARG A 60 -3.28 2.69 -7.61
N GLU A 61 -4.04 1.62 -7.44
CA GLU A 61 -5.14 1.22 -8.32
C GLU A 61 -6.23 2.31 -8.35
N ALA A 62 -6.63 2.83 -7.18
CA ALA A 62 -7.64 3.86 -7.07
C ALA A 62 -7.23 5.19 -7.72
N ILE A 63 -5.94 5.56 -7.64
CA ILE A 63 -5.37 6.73 -8.34
C ILE A 63 -5.33 6.50 -9.85
N SER A 64 -5.00 5.28 -10.28
CA SER A 64 -4.87 4.89 -11.70
C SER A 64 -6.21 4.63 -12.39
N GLY A 65 -7.32 4.81 -11.68
CA GLY A 65 -8.67 4.66 -12.21
C GLY A 65 -8.97 5.59 -13.40
N LYS A 66 -10.10 5.32 -14.06
CA LYS A 66 -10.51 6.06 -15.27
C LYS A 66 -10.76 7.55 -14.95
N ALA A 67 -9.88 8.42 -15.47
CA ALA A 67 -10.07 9.86 -15.40
C ALA A 67 -11.23 10.33 -16.32
N PRO A 68 -11.93 11.42 -15.97
CA PRO A 68 -13.04 11.95 -16.78
C PRO A 68 -12.62 12.44 -18.17
N SER A 69 -11.35 12.83 -18.35
CA SER A 69 -10.79 13.22 -19.63
C SER A 69 -9.28 12.97 -19.69
N PRO A 70 -8.68 12.88 -20.89
CA PRO A 70 -7.22 12.73 -21.03
C PRO A 70 -6.42 13.85 -20.38
N ALA A 71 -6.93 15.08 -20.38
CA ALA A 71 -6.29 16.23 -19.74
C ALA A 71 -6.24 16.07 -18.21
N VAL A 72 -7.35 15.66 -17.59
CA VAL A 72 -7.38 15.36 -16.15
C VAL A 72 -6.46 14.17 -15.84
N GLY A 73 -6.46 13.12 -16.68
CA GLY A 73 -5.57 11.97 -16.50
C GLY A 73 -4.08 12.34 -16.50
N LYS A 74 -3.65 13.29 -17.35
CA LYS A 74 -2.27 13.81 -17.33
C LYS A 74 -1.94 14.51 -16.00
N VAL A 75 -2.87 15.32 -15.50
CA VAL A 75 -2.71 16.02 -14.22
C VAL A 75 -2.66 15.04 -13.05
N VAL A 76 -3.58 14.07 -13.00
CA VAL A 76 -3.61 13.04 -11.95
C VAL A 76 -2.29 12.28 -11.93
N ARG A 77 -1.78 11.80 -13.09
CA ARG A 77 -0.47 11.13 -13.16
C ARG A 77 0.68 11.98 -12.63
N SER A 78 0.68 13.29 -12.93
CA SER A 78 1.68 14.23 -12.40
C SER A 78 1.58 14.43 -10.89
N ALA A 79 0.39 14.29 -10.31
CA ALA A 79 0.13 14.46 -8.88
C ALA A 79 0.19 13.14 -8.09
N SER A 80 0.17 11.98 -8.77
CA SER A 80 0.04 10.65 -8.17
C SER A 80 0.98 10.39 -7.00
N PRO A 81 2.30 10.69 -7.06
CA PRO A 81 3.19 10.42 -5.93
C PRO A 81 2.81 11.19 -4.66
N THR A 82 2.35 12.45 -4.82
CA THR A 82 1.89 13.27 -3.70
C THR A 82 0.54 12.77 -3.18
N ILE A 83 -0.40 12.40 -4.06
CA ILE A 83 -1.70 11.86 -3.68
C ILE A 83 -1.53 10.56 -2.90
N GLU A 84 -0.72 9.63 -3.39
CA GLU A 84 -0.44 8.35 -2.73
C GLU A 84 0.12 8.56 -1.32
N SER A 85 1.14 9.42 -1.19
CA SER A 85 1.79 9.67 0.10
C SER A 85 0.84 10.32 1.12
N PHE A 86 0.04 11.29 0.67
CA PHE A 86 -0.93 11.97 1.53
C PHE A 86 -2.05 11.02 1.96
N VAL A 87 -2.66 10.30 1.02
CA VAL A 87 -3.79 9.39 1.28
C VAL A 87 -3.37 8.23 2.19
N ARG A 88 -2.15 7.71 2.00
CA ARG A 88 -1.53 6.75 2.92
C ARG A 88 -1.46 7.32 4.34
N ALA A 89 -0.90 8.52 4.50
CA ALA A 89 -0.74 9.12 5.82
C ALA A 89 -2.10 9.41 6.45
N GLU A 90 -3.02 10.03 5.71
CA GLU A 90 -4.35 10.43 6.18
C GLU A 90 -5.19 9.23 6.64
N GLY A 91 -5.20 8.14 5.87
CA GLY A 91 -5.92 6.92 6.21
C GLY A 91 -5.41 6.21 7.47
N CYS A 92 -4.21 6.55 7.93
CA CYS A 92 -3.54 5.88 9.04
C CYS A 92 -3.41 6.75 10.31
N ILE A 93 -3.96 7.97 10.35
CA ILE A 93 -3.83 8.84 11.54
C ILE A 93 -4.64 8.27 12.71
N THR A 94 -3.96 7.82 13.77
CA THR A 94 -4.58 7.26 14.99
C THR A 94 -4.54 8.23 16.16
N ALA A 95 -3.49 9.04 16.28
CA ALA A 95 -3.26 9.95 17.41
C ALA A 95 -3.92 11.34 17.26
N ARG A 96 -4.83 11.51 16.30
CA ARG A 96 -5.39 12.84 15.93
C ARG A 96 -4.30 13.88 15.67
N ASN A 97 -3.15 13.43 15.14
CA ASN A 97 -2.01 14.26 14.79
C ASN A 97 -2.05 14.54 13.29
N GLY A 98 -2.69 15.64 12.89
CA GLY A 98 -2.73 16.07 11.49
C GLY A 98 -1.41 16.64 10.99
N ALA A 99 -0.47 17.00 11.88
CA ALA A 99 0.78 17.62 11.49
C ALA A 99 1.65 16.71 10.60
N VAL A 100 1.43 15.39 10.63
CA VAL A 100 2.04 14.42 9.71
C VAL A 100 1.72 14.71 8.23
N LEU A 101 0.65 15.47 7.96
CA LEU A 101 0.24 15.87 6.62
C LEU A 101 0.87 17.19 6.15
N ASN A 102 1.50 17.95 7.05
CA ASN A 102 2.11 19.26 6.73
C ASN A 102 3.20 19.22 5.64
N PRO A 103 4.01 18.15 5.48
CA PRO A 103 4.93 18.05 4.34
C PRO A 103 4.25 18.11 2.97
N PHE A 104 2.96 17.78 2.89
CA PHE A 104 2.17 17.81 1.66
C PHE A 104 1.32 19.08 1.54
N ALA A 105 1.31 19.95 2.55
CA ALA A 105 0.48 21.14 2.58
C ALA A 105 1.05 22.25 1.68
N ALA A 106 0.17 22.94 0.97
CA ALA A 106 0.52 24.11 0.20
C ALA A 106 0.97 25.26 1.12
N PRO A 107 1.79 26.22 0.63
CA PRO A 107 2.18 27.38 1.44
C PRO A 107 0.99 28.09 2.06
N GLY A 108 1.08 28.41 3.35
CA GLY A 108 -0.01 29.04 4.11
C GLY A 108 -1.12 28.08 4.55
N ARG A 109 -0.95 26.77 4.35
CA ARG A 109 -1.84 25.73 4.89
C ARG A 109 -1.09 24.89 5.92
N LEU A 110 -1.79 24.57 7.00
CA LEU A 110 -1.32 23.67 8.05
C LEU A 110 -2.48 22.81 8.51
N PHE A 111 -2.16 21.59 8.91
CA PHE A 111 -3.05 20.65 9.57
C PHE A 111 -2.70 20.62 11.06
N ASP A 112 -3.73 20.60 11.91
CA ASP A 112 -3.58 20.67 13.36
C ASP A 112 -2.80 19.47 13.90
N GLY A 113 -1.77 19.72 14.71
CA GLY A 113 -0.99 18.65 15.35
C GLY A 113 -1.68 18.02 16.57
N THR A 114 -2.69 18.69 17.12
CA THR A 114 -3.41 18.24 18.31
C THR A 114 -4.91 18.27 18.05
N GLY A 115 -5.55 17.10 18.13
CA GLY A 115 -7.01 17.01 18.00
C GLY A 115 -7.53 17.12 16.56
N PHE A 116 -6.71 16.77 15.57
CA PHE A 116 -7.11 16.70 14.16
C PHE A 116 -8.35 15.81 13.98
N GLN A 117 -9.43 16.42 13.47
CA GLN A 117 -10.68 15.73 13.13
C GLN A 117 -10.85 15.52 11.62
N GLY A 118 -9.90 16.00 10.80
CA GLY A 118 -10.03 16.00 9.35
C GLY A 118 -9.90 14.62 8.70
N GLY A 119 -9.24 13.67 9.35
CA GLY A 119 -9.00 12.32 8.82
C GLY A 119 -10.28 11.46 8.72
N PRO A 120 -10.28 10.39 7.92
CA PRO A 120 -11.46 9.52 7.73
C PRO A 120 -11.87 8.75 8.98
N MET A 121 -10.90 8.36 9.80
CA MET A 121 -11.13 7.54 10.99
C MET A 121 -11.99 8.24 12.06
N SER A 122 -12.02 9.58 12.08
CA SER A 122 -12.82 10.38 13.03
C SER A 122 -14.33 10.29 12.75
N GLU A 123 -14.73 9.91 11.54
CA GLU A 123 -16.13 9.77 11.11
C GLU A 123 -16.66 8.33 11.24
N MET A 124 -15.79 7.39 11.63
CA MET A 124 -16.12 5.98 11.82
C MET A 124 -16.20 5.69 13.32
N GLN A 125 -17.28 5.09 13.81
CA GLN A 125 -17.48 4.81 15.22
C GLN A 125 -16.88 3.47 15.64
N TYR A 126 -16.99 2.44 14.80
CA TYR A 126 -16.68 1.05 15.13
C TYR A 126 -15.36 0.54 14.54
N HIS A 127 -14.81 1.22 13.53
CA HIS A 127 -13.50 0.91 12.96
C HIS A 127 -12.39 0.95 14.01
N ASP A 128 -11.48 -0.03 13.97
CA ASP A 128 -10.32 -0.13 14.86
C ASP A 128 -9.42 1.12 14.74
N LYS A 129 -9.34 1.89 15.83
CA LYS A 129 -8.57 3.15 15.88
C LYS A 129 -7.07 2.95 15.89
N THR A 130 -6.60 1.70 15.87
CA THR A 130 -5.18 1.34 15.77
C THR A 130 -4.78 0.87 14.37
N ALA A 131 -5.75 0.67 13.47
CA ALA A 131 -5.55 0.21 12.09
C ALA A 131 -5.89 1.29 11.06
N CYS A 132 -5.18 1.32 9.93
CA CYS A 132 -5.50 2.22 8.83
C CYS A 132 -6.88 1.89 8.23
N VAL A 133 -7.64 2.91 7.82
CA VAL A 133 -8.82 2.70 6.97
C VAL A 133 -8.41 2.36 5.54
N THR A 134 -9.27 1.65 4.82
CA THR A 134 -8.98 1.23 3.44
C THR A 134 -9.55 2.20 2.41
N VAL A 135 -8.77 2.53 1.38
CA VAL A 135 -9.26 3.30 0.23
C VAL A 135 -10.06 2.39 -0.68
N LYS A 136 -11.36 2.69 -0.83
CA LYS A 136 -12.25 1.96 -1.74
C LYS A 136 -12.15 2.46 -3.18
N ARG A 137 -12.06 3.79 -3.36
CA ARG A 137 -11.91 4.44 -4.67
C ARG A 137 -11.62 5.93 -4.51
N ILE A 138 -11.06 6.52 -5.56
CA ILE A 138 -10.98 7.97 -5.74
C ILE A 138 -11.88 8.38 -6.90
N GLN A 139 -12.72 9.38 -6.68
CA GLN A 139 -13.78 9.77 -7.58
C GLN A 139 -13.89 11.30 -7.71
N ASN A 140 -14.81 11.75 -8.56
CA ASN A 140 -15.14 13.17 -8.72
C ASN A 140 -13.94 14.06 -9.11
N TRP A 141 -13.00 13.52 -9.88
CA TRP A 141 -11.87 14.25 -10.42
C TRP A 141 -12.33 15.48 -11.22
N LYS A 142 -11.85 16.66 -10.84
CA LYS A 142 -12.23 17.91 -11.48
C LYS A 142 -11.08 18.91 -11.45
N MET A 143 -10.76 19.50 -12.61
CA MET A 143 -9.98 20.73 -12.66
C MET A 143 -10.91 21.90 -12.34
N VAL A 144 -10.76 22.47 -11.15
CA VAL A 144 -11.53 23.65 -10.71
C VAL A 144 -10.97 24.92 -11.35
N SER A 145 -9.66 24.96 -11.54
CA SER A 145 -8.93 25.96 -12.33
C SER A 145 -7.72 25.29 -12.99
N PRO A 146 -6.99 25.95 -13.91
CA PRO A 146 -5.79 25.36 -14.52
C PRO A 146 -4.70 24.92 -13.53
N LYS A 147 -4.74 25.39 -12.28
CA LYS A 147 -3.78 25.04 -11.22
C LYS A 147 -4.40 24.32 -10.03
N LEU A 148 -5.71 24.03 -10.04
CA LEU A 148 -6.41 23.47 -8.90
C LEU A 148 -7.17 22.20 -9.31
N LEU A 149 -6.70 21.06 -8.81
CA LEU A 149 -7.32 19.75 -8.97
C LEU A 149 -8.15 19.45 -7.72
N ARG A 150 -9.36 18.93 -7.90
CA ARG A 150 -10.22 18.47 -6.81
C ARG A 150 -10.68 17.04 -7.05
N PHE A 151 -10.82 16.28 -5.98
CA PHE A 151 -11.36 14.92 -6.00
C PHE A 151 -11.88 14.53 -4.61
N ASP A 152 -12.61 13.42 -4.56
CA ASP A 152 -13.08 12.82 -3.32
C ASP A 152 -12.47 11.42 -3.16
N VAL A 153 -11.94 11.10 -1.97
CA VAL A 153 -11.48 9.77 -1.59
C VAL A 153 -12.55 9.11 -0.72
N VAL A 154 -12.94 7.90 -1.10
CA VAL A 154 -13.89 7.09 -0.33
C VAL A 154 -13.10 6.08 0.49
N TYR A 155 -13.12 6.27 1.81
CA TYR A 155 -12.54 5.36 2.77
C TYR A 155 -13.60 4.44 3.34
N VAL A 156 -13.21 3.22 3.69
CA VAL A 156 -14.05 2.24 4.38
C VAL A 156 -13.30 1.63 5.55
N GLY A 157 -14.05 1.26 6.59
CA GLY A 157 -13.52 0.43 7.67
C GLY A 157 -13.23 -1.00 7.20
N ASP A 158 -12.64 -1.81 8.08
CA ASP A 158 -12.21 -3.18 7.75
C ASP A 158 -13.38 -4.11 7.37
N ASP A 159 -14.55 -3.91 7.99
CA ASP A 159 -15.79 -4.61 7.68
C ASP A 159 -16.52 -4.06 6.44
N GLY A 160 -16.11 -2.90 5.94
CA GLY A 160 -16.75 -2.20 4.83
C GLY A 160 -18.12 -1.57 5.15
N GLU A 161 -18.59 -1.66 6.39
CA GLU A 161 -19.90 -1.13 6.81
C GLU A 161 -19.82 0.39 7.04
N GLU A 162 -18.74 0.83 7.66
CA GLU A 162 -18.48 2.24 7.89
C GLU A 162 -17.75 2.88 6.69
N ARG A 163 -18.14 4.10 6.35
CA ARG A 163 -17.56 4.86 5.24
C ARG A 163 -17.35 6.32 5.62
N ALA A 164 -16.25 6.87 5.14
CA ALA A 164 -15.97 8.31 5.21
C ALA A 164 -15.59 8.80 3.80
N ILE A 165 -16.04 10.01 3.45
CA ILE A 165 -15.71 10.63 2.17
C ILE A 165 -14.97 11.92 2.43
N LYS A 166 -13.71 11.98 2.00
CA LYS A 166 -12.88 13.17 2.16
C LYS A 166 -12.65 13.84 0.83
N ARG A 167 -12.92 15.15 0.81
CA ARG A 167 -12.73 15.99 -0.37
C ARG A 167 -11.40 16.71 -0.26
N HIS A 168 -10.59 16.55 -1.29
CA HIS A 168 -9.26 17.16 -1.35
C HIS A 168 -9.12 18.11 -2.50
N GLU A 169 -8.25 19.09 -2.31
CA GLU A 169 -7.88 20.06 -3.32
C GLU A 169 -6.37 20.19 -3.40
N LEU A 170 -5.80 19.95 -4.57
CA LEU A 170 -4.37 20.07 -4.82
C LEU A 170 -4.08 21.27 -5.71
N MET A 171 -3.14 22.09 -5.28
CA MET A 171 -2.68 23.26 -6.01
C MET A 171 -1.32 23.00 -6.65
N ARG A 172 -1.22 23.28 -7.96
CA ARG A 172 0.03 23.25 -8.70
C ARG A 172 0.94 24.38 -8.25
N GLN A 173 2.13 24.02 -7.81
CA GLN A 173 3.15 24.95 -7.36
C GLN A 173 3.90 25.57 -8.54
N PRO A 174 4.47 26.79 -8.39
CA PRO A 174 5.27 27.43 -9.45
C PRO A 174 6.43 26.56 -9.96
N LYS A 175 7.03 25.76 -9.09
CA LYS A 175 8.16 24.86 -9.40
C LYS A 175 7.75 23.49 -9.98
N GLY A 176 6.46 23.26 -10.23
CA GLY A 176 5.98 22.05 -10.92
C GLY A 176 5.47 20.90 -10.05
N GLY A 177 5.49 21.03 -8.71
CA GLY A 177 4.89 20.06 -7.79
C GLY A 177 3.40 20.30 -7.51
N TRP A 178 2.77 19.38 -6.80
CA TRP A 178 1.40 19.52 -6.29
C TRP A 178 1.42 19.47 -4.77
N LEU A 179 0.60 20.30 -4.13
CA LEU A 179 0.46 20.31 -2.68
C LEU A 179 -1.02 20.47 -2.31
N PHE A 180 -1.41 19.89 -1.19
CA PHE A 180 -2.77 19.89 -0.67
C PHE A 180 -3.12 21.24 -0.05
N THR A 181 -4.30 21.72 -0.40
CA THR A 181 -4.90 22.93 0.16
C THR A 181 -6.10 22.63 1.05
N ARG A 182 -6.57 21.38 1.00
CA ARG A 182 -7.64 20.78 1.78
C ARG A 182 -7.45 19.26 1.77
#